data_AF-A0A378Q209-F1
#
_entry.id   AF-A0A378Q209-F1
#
_cell.length_a   1.000
_cell.length_b   1.000
_cell.length_c   1.000
_cell.angle_alpha   90.00
_cell.angle_beta   90.00
_cell.angle_gamma   90.00
#
_symmetry.space_group_name_H-M   'P 1'
#
loop_
_entity.id
_entity.type
_entity.pdbx_description
1 polymer ?
#
loop_
_entity_poly.entity_id
_entity_poly.type
_entity_poly.pdbx_seq_one_letter_code
_entity_poly.pdbx_strand_id
1 'polypeptide(L)'
;MENKSKGFTLVELMLAVAVIGILAAIAYPSYQNYIIKTKRANMMADMQNMAGQIESKKMMLGGYANIPTAPIISSANPESSELYNVVIAPLTDQWVITATPNASGQMKNDGNLQLHADGRKCRAGRCGTGDEWRE
;
A
#
# COMPACT_ATOMS: atom_id res chain seq x y z
N MET A 1 20.69 45.05 -38.39
CA MET A 1 20.18 43.69 -38.64
C MET A 1 19.10 43.42 -37.60
N GLU A 2 17.84 43.57 -38.00
CA GLU A 2 16.70 43.37 -37.11
C GLU A 2 16.46 41.87 -36.96
N ASN A 3 16.72 41.33 -35.76
CA ASN A 3 16.37 39.96 -35.42
C ASN A 3 14.85 39.86 -35.33
N LYS A 4 14.20 39.32 -36.36
CA LYS A 4 12.79 38.92 -36.28
C LYS A 4 12.64 37.80 -35.26
N SER A 5 12.16 38.14 -34.07
CA SER A 5 11.72 37.17 -33.06
C SER A 5 10.66 36.25 -33.68
N LYS A 6 11.02 34.99 -33.94
CA LYS A 6 10.07 33.97 -34.38
C LYS A 6 9.20 33.59 -33.19
N GLY A 7 7.95 34.03 -33.20
CA GLY A 7 6.93 33.60 -32.23
C GLY A 7 6.43 32.19 -32.52
N PHE A 8 5.92 31.52 -31.50
CA PHE A 8 5.27 30.21 -31.61
C PHE A 8 3.94 30.34 -32.36
N THR A 9 3.63 29.42 -33.26
CA THR A 9 2.34 29.40 -33.95
C THR A 9 1.26 28.70 -33.11
N LEU A 10 -0.01 29.06 -33.32
CA LEU A 10 -1.14 28.36 -32.69
C LEU A 10 -1.18 26.88 -33.07
N VAL A 11 -0.76 26.54 -34.29
CA VAL A 11 -0.73 25.15 -34.78
C VAL A 11 0.34 24.35 -34.04
N GLU A 12 1.53 24.90 -33.83
CA GLU A 12 2.58 24.24 -33.04
C GLU A 12 2.12 24.01 -31.59
N LEU A 13 1.38 24.97 -31.01
CA LEU A 13 0.81 24.81 -29.67
C LEU A 13 -0.21 23.67 -29.62
N MET A 14 -1.14 23.61 -30.59
CA MET A 14 -2.15 22.55 -30.66
C MET A 14 -1.52 21.17 -30.82
N LEU A 15 -0.48 21.05 -31.65
CA LEU A 15 0.22 19.78 -31.86
C LEU A 15 1.00 19.37 -30.61
N ALA A 16 1.65 20.30 -29.93
CA ALA A 16 2.32 20.04 -28.66
C ALA A 16 1.34 19.54 -27.58
N VAL A 17 0.19 20.20 -27.44
CA VAL A 17 -0.86 19.78 -26.48
C VAL A 17 -1.41 18.40 -26.85
N ALA A 18 -1.62 18.10 -28.13
CA ALA A 18 -2.08 16.80 -28.58
C ALA A 18 -1.11 15.68 -28.19
N VAL A 19 0.21 15.88 -28.39
CA VAL A 19 1.24 14.90 -27.99
C VAL A 19 1.26 14.71 -26.47
N ILE A 20 1.24 15.79 -25.69
CA ILE A 20 1.21 15.72 -24.22
C ILE A 20 -0.05 15.00 -23.74
N GLY A 21 -1.20 15.24 -24.37
CA GLY A 21 -2.46 14.56 -24.06
C GLY A 21 -2.37 13.04 -24.21
N ILE A 22 -1.77 12.56 -25.31
CA ILE A 22 -1.57 11.12 -25.54
C ILE A 22 -0.62 10.52 -24.49
N LEU A 23 0.49 11.20 -24.20
CA LEU A 23 1.45 10.73 -23.19
C LEU A 23 0.82 10.67 -21.80
N ALA A 24 0.06 11.70 -21.42
CA ALA A 24 -0.62 11.79 -20.13
C ALA A 24 -1.65 10.66 -19.94
N ALA A 25 -2.38 10.28 -21.00
CA ALA A 25 -3.37 9.20 -20.94
C ALA A 25 -2.76 7.83 -20.55
N ILE A 26 -1.51 7.58 -20.93
CA ILE A 26 -0.79 6.33 -20.59
C ILE A 26 -0.03 6.49 -19.27
N ALA A 27 0.65 7.61 -19.09
CA ALA A 27 1.53 7.85 -17.94
C ALA A 27 0.75 7.97 -16.63
N TYR A 28 -0.40 8.65 -16.63
CA TYR A 28 -1.19 8.88 -15.42
C TYR A 28 -1.67 7.59 -14.74
N PRO A 29 -2.38 6.65 -15.40
CA PRO A 29 -2.81 5.41 -14.75
C PRO A 29 -1.61 4.54 -14.32
N SER A 30 -0.52 4.54 -15.11
CA SER A 30 0.70 3.82 -14.74
C SER A 30 1.32 4.36 -13.44
N TYR A 31 1.37 5.68 -13.28
CA TYR A 31 1.89 6.32 -12.07
C TYR A 31 0.99 6.02 -10.86
N GLN A 32 -0.34 6.10 -11.01
CA GLN A 32 -1.28 5.74 -9.94
C GLN A 32 -1.07 4.29 -9.47
N ASN A 33 -0.93 3.35 -10.41
CA ASN A 33 -0.65 1.95 -10.09
C ASN A 33 0.69 1.76 -9.37
N TYR A 34 1.72 2.52 -9.75
CA TYR A 34 3.01 2.50 -9.06
C TYR A 34 2.87 2.97 -7.60
N ILE A 35 2.15 4.07 -7.36
CA ILE A 35 1.92 4.57 -6.00
C ILE A 35 1.17 3.53 -5.17
N ILE A 36 0.10 2.94 -5.70
CA ILE A 36 -0.67 1.88 -5.02
C ILE A 36 0.23 0.71 -4.61
N LYS A 37 1.09 0.22 -5.53
CA LYS A 37 2.05 -0.85 -5.23
C LYS A 37 3.02 -0.48 -4.11
N THR A 38 3.50 0.76 -4.09
CA THR A 38 4.38 1.27 -3.05
C THR A 38 3.68 1.35 -1.69
N LYS A 39 2.45 1.91 -1.63
CA LYS A 39 1.67 1.97 -0.38
C LYS A 39 1.36 0.58 0.16
N ARG A 40 1.06 -0.37 -0.71
CA ARG A 40 0.87 -1.78 -0.34
C ARG A 40 2.11 -2.39 0.29
N ALA A 41 3.28 -2.15 -0.31
CA ALA A 41 4.55 -2.64 0.22
C ALA A 41 4.88 -2.03 1.59
N ASN A 42 4.60 -0.74 1.78
CA ASN A 42 4.77 -0.08 3.08
C ASN A 42 3.89 -0.73 4.16
N MET A 43 2.60 -0.93 3.87
CA MET A 43 1.68 -1.59 4.82
C MET A 43 2.12 -3.02 5.13
N MET A 44 2.60 -3.78 4.13
CA MET A 44 3.11 -5.14 4.36
C MET A 44 4.35 -5.14 5.27
N ALA A 45 5.25 -4.17 5.12
CA ALA A 45 6.40 -4.00 6.01
C ALA A 45 5.96 -3.64 7.44
N ASP A 46 4.97 -2.76 7.59
CA ASP A 46 4.37 -2.45 8.89
C ASP A 46 3.75 -3.69 9.54
N MET A 47 3.04 -4.52 8.78
CA MET A 47 2.47 -5.79 9.26
C MET A 47 3.55 -6.78 9.71
N GLN A 48 4.70 -6.82 9.03
CA GLN A 48 5.84 -7.63 9.47
C GLN A 48 6.45 -7.12 10.78
N ASN A 49 6.52 -5.80 10.97
CA ASN A 49 6.94 -5.22 12.23
C ASN A 49 5.96 -5.60 13.37
N MET A 50 4.66 -5.49 13.11
CA MET A 50 3.61 -5.91 14.04
C MET A 50 3.73 -7.40 14.41
N ALA A 51 3.97 -8.27 13.43
CA ALA A 51 4.20 -9.70 13.66
C ALA A 51 5.38 -9.94 14.61
N GLY A 52 6.51 -9.23 14.41
CA GLY A 52 7.66 -9.28 15.32
C GLY A 52 7.31 -8.84 16.75
N GLN A 53 6.46 -7.81 16.89
CA GLN A 53 5.98 -7.37 18.20
C GLN A 53 5.05 -8.39 18.87
N ILE A 54 4.16 -9.05 18.10
CA ILE A 54 3.31 -10.13 18.63
C ILE A 54 4.19 -11.23 19.23
N GLU A 55 5.19 -11.70 18.50
CA GLU A 55 6.08 -12.77 18.98
C GLU A 55 6.95 -12.32 20.17
N SER A 56 7.45 -11.09 20.15
CA SER A 56 8.16 -10.51 21.30
C SER A 56 7.26 -10.46 22.56
N LYS A 57 6.02 -9.98 22.42
CA LYS A 57 5.06 -9.90 23.53
C LYS A 57 4.60 -11.29 23.99
N LYS A 58 4.46 -12.25 23.10
CA LYS A 58 4.17 -13.65 23.45
C LYS A 58 5.24 -14.20 24.39
N MET A 59 6.52 -13.98 24.08
CA MET A 59 7.63 -14.41 24.94
C MET A 59 7.62 -13.71 26.30
N MET A 60 7.32 -12.41 26.34
CA MET A 60 7.27 -11.62 27.58
C MET A 60 6.07 -11.95 28.48
N LEU A 61 4.92 -12.24 27.88
CA LEU A 61 3.63 -12.40 28.58
C LEU A 61 3.20 -13.87 28.74
N GLY A 62 4.03 -14.82 28.28
CA GLY A 62 3.80 -16.26 28.42
C GLY A 62 2.72 -16.83 27.50
N GLY A 63 2.25 -16.06 26.50
CA GLY A 63 1.22 -16.50 25.56
C GLY A 63 0.49 -15.35 24.89
N TYR A 64 -0.54 -15.68 24.11
CA TYR A 64 -1.28 -14.72 23.29
C TYR A 64 -2.43 -13.99 24.02
N ALA A 65 -3.02 -14.62 25.04
CA ALA A 65 -4.27 -14.14 25.67
C ALA A 65 -4.20 -12.71 26.20
N ASN A 66 -2.99 -12.24 26.55
CA ASN A 66 -2.77 -10.95 27.20
C ASN A 66 -2.02 -9.94 26.32
N ILE A 67 -1.79 -10.22 25.04
CA ILE A 67 -1.06 -9.27 24.18
C ILE A 67 -2.00 -8.10 23.83
N PRO A 68 -1.69 -6.86 24.25
CA PRO A 68 -2.49 -5.71 23.85
C PRO A 68 -2.21 -5.41 22.37
N THR A 69 -3.25 -5.48 21.53
CA THR A 69 -3.11 -5.26 20.07
C THR A 69 -3.09 -3.78 19.70
N ALA A 70 -3.73 -2.90 20.46
CA ALA A 70 -3.77 -1.47 20.15
C ALA A 70 -2.38 -0.81 20.06
N PRO A 71 -1.43 -1.04 21.00
CA PRO A 71 -0.08 -0.50 20.87
C PRO A 71 0.67 -1.02 19.64
N ILE A 72 0.44 -2.29 19.27
CA ILE A 72 1.05 -2.93 18.10
C ILE A 72 0.49 -2.30 16.82
N ILE A 73 -0.82 -2.10 16.74
CA ILE A 73 -1.47 -1.48 15.58
C ILE A 73 -1.02 -0.01 15.43
N SER A 74 -0.86 0.71 16.54
CA SER A 74 -0.41 2.12 16.53
C SER A 74 1.06 2.31 16.14
N SER A 75 1.84 1.24 15.99
CA SER A 75 3.23 1.34 15.51
C SER A 75 3.33 1.42 13.98
N ALA A 76 2.22 1.35 13.25
CA ALA A 76 2.21 1.53 11.80
C ALA A 76 2.71 2.94 11.42
N ASN A 77 3.23 3.08 10.21
CA ASN A 77 3.51 4.40 9.66
C ASN A 77 2.21 5.24 9.63
N PRO A 78 2.24 6.53 10.00
CA PRO A 78 1.06 7.40 9.93
C PRO A 78 0.34 7.35 8.57
N GLU A 79 1.10 7.32 7.49
CA GLU A 79 0.53 7.20 6.14
C GLU A 79 -0.23 5.89 5.93
N SER A 80 0.32 4.77 6.40
CA SER A 80 -0.35 3.47 6.35
C SER A 80 -1.66 3.49 7.16
N SER A 81 -1.65 4.15 8.32
CA SER A 81 -2.82 4.23 9.21
C SER A 81 -3.97 5.06 8.63
N GLU A 82 -3.67 6.02 7.74
CA GLU A 82 -4.69 6.80 7.02
C GLU A 82 -5.30 6.03 5.84
N LEU A 83 -4.58 5.02 5.33
CA LEU A 83 -4.97 4.25 4.16
C LEU A 83 -5.67 2.93 4.52
N TYR A 84 -5.37 2.35 5.69
CA TYR A 84 -5.86 1.05 6.10
C TYR A 84 -6.37 1.03 7.55
N ASN A 85 -7.46 0.30 7.76
CA ASN A 85 -7.86 -0.18 9.08
C ASN A 85 -7.26 -1.56 9.34
N VAL A 86 -6.50 -1.70 10.44
CA VAL A 86 -5.78 -2.94 10.78
C VAL A 86 -6.47 -3.65 11.94
N VAL A 87 -6.69 -4.95 11.77
CA VAL A 87 -7.22 -5.84 12.80
C VAL A 87 -6.28 -7.04 12.96
N ILE A 88 -6.00 -7.41 14.20
CA ILE A 88 -5.22 -8.61 14.55
C ILE A 88 -6.18 -9.59 15.20
N ALA A 89 -6.60 -10.62 14.46
CA ALA A 89 -7.53 -11.63 14.96
C ALA A 89 -7.49 -12.91 14.12
N PRO A 90 -7.65 -14.11 14.73
CA PRO A 90 -7.62 -14.36 16.17
C PRO A 90 -6.22 -14.11 16.75
N LEU A 91 -6.07 -13.92 18.06
CA LEU A 91 -4.76 -13.76 18.71
C LEU A 91 -4.37 -15.09 19.36
N THR A 92 -3.87 -16.01 18.53
CA THR A 92 -3.46 -17.39 18.86
C THR A 92 -2.25 -17.76 18.03
N ASP A 93 -1.75 -19.01 18.07
CA ASP A 93 -0.70 -19.50 17.15
C ASP A 93 -1.10 -19.48 15.66
N GLN A 94 -2.35 -19.15 15.34
CA GLN A 94 -2.86 -18.96 13.98
C GLN A 94 -3.36 -17.51 13.78
N TRP A 95 -2.63 -16.54 14.33
CA TRP A 95 -3.00 -15.15 14.20
C TRP A 95 -2.95 -14.66 12.75
N VAL A 96 -3.83 -13.70 12.45
CA VAL A 96 -3.88 -13.02 11.17
C VAL A 96 -3.93 -11.52 11.42
N ILE A 97 -2.97 -10.81 10.83
CA ILE A 97 -3.03 -9.35 10.71
C ILE A 97 -3.74 -9.06 9.40
N THR A 98 -4.87 -8.36 9.45
CA THR A 98 -5.66 -7.96 8.28
C THR A 98 -5.67 -6.45 8.17
N ALA A 99 -5.11 -5.91 7.09
CA ALA A 99 -5.22 -4.50 6.72
C ALA A 99 -6.29 -4.34 5.64
N THR A 100 -7.37 -3.66 5.99
CA THR A 100 -8.52 -3.39 5.10
C THR A 100 -8.40 -1.96 4.59
N PRO A 101 -8.36 -1.72 3.27
CA PRO A 101 -8.33 -0.37 2.72
C PRO A 101 -9.52 0.46 3.22
N ASN A 102 -9.26 1.71 3.56
CA ASN A 102 -10.32 2.64 3.92
C ASN A 102 -11.26 2.85 2.72
N ALA A 103 -12.57 2.90 2.98
CA ALA A 103 -13.60 2.96 1.95
C ALA A 103 -13.55 4.25 1.09
N SER A 104 -12.83 5.25 1.58
CA SER A 104 -12.52 6.50 0.91
C SER A 104 -11.00 6.62 0.83
N GLY A 105 -10.44 6.66 -0.38
CA GLY A 105 -9.01 6.80 -0.57
C GLY A 105 -8.47 6.06 -1.79
N GLN A 106 -7.19 6.26 -2.06
CA GLN A 106 -6.51 5.69 -3.23
C GLN A 106 -6.49 4.15 -3.23
N MET A 107 -6.60 3.53 -2.05
CA MET A 107 -6.54 2.07 -1.87
C MET A 107 -7.90 1.36 -1.95
N LYS A 108 -9.03 2.08 -2.09
CA LYS A 108 -10.39 1.54 -1.93
C LYS A 108 -10.65 0.21 -2.67
N ASN A 109 -10.11 0.05 -3.87
CA ASN A 109 -10.34 -1.12 -4.73
C ASN A 109 -9.18 -2.11 -4.73
N ASP A 110 -8.17 -1.93 -3.87
CA ASP A 110 -6.96 -2.78 -3.88
C ASP A 110 -7.17 -4.13 -3.18
N GLY A 111 -8.20 -4.23 -2.34
CA GLY A 111 -8.53 -5.43 -1.56
C GLY A 111 -7.71 -5.55 -0.26
N ASN A 112 -8.12 -6.48 0.60
CA ASN A 112 -7.51 -6.67 1.91
C ASN A 112 -6.12 -7.29 1.78
N LEU A 113 -5.16 -6.78 2.57
CA LEU A 113 -3.87 -7.40 2.78
C LEU A 113 -3.92 -8.24 4.06
N GLN A 114 -3.34 -9.42 4.03
CA GLN A 114 -3.27 -10.29 5.19
C GLN A 114 -1.87 -10.85 5.36
N LEU A 115 -1.42 -10.93 6.60
CA LEU A 115 -0.20 -11.62 7.01
C LEU A 115 -0.59 -12.64 8.07
N HIS A 116 -0.25 -13.89 7.81
CA HIS A 116 -0.54 -15.02 8.68
C HIS A 116 0.67 -15.36 9.55
N ALA A 117 0.43 -16.01 10.68
CA ALA A 117 1.47 -16.46 11.61
C ALA A 117 2.51 -17.41 10.98
N ASP A 118 2.13 -18.14 9.92
CA ASP A 118 3.02 -19.02 9.15
C ASP A 118 3.86 -18.29 8.08
N GLY A 119 3.75 -16.96 8.00
CA GLY A 119 4.47 -16.13 7.04
C GLY A 119 3.79 -16.01 5.68
N ARG A 120 2.62 -16.62 5.46
CA ARG A 120 1.85 -16.40 4.22
C ARG A 120 1.34 -14.96 4.16
N LYS A 121 1.52 -14.35 3.00
CA LYS A 121 1.03 -13.01 2.65
C LYS A 121 -0.08 -13.18 1.63
N CYS A 122 -1.20 -12.51 1.86
CA CYS A 122 -2.34 -12.56 0.97
C CYS A 122 -2.80 -11.17 0.55
N ARG A 123 -3.33 -11.09 -0.66
CA ARG A 123 -4.09 -9.93 -1.16
C ARG A 123 -5.26 -10.43 -1.99
N ALA A 124 -6.48 -9.98 -1.66
CA ALA A 124 -7.68 -10.26 -2.46
C ALA A 124 -7.83 -11.75 -2.88
N GLY A 125 -7.48 -12.68 -1.99
CA GLY A 125 -7.53 -14.13 -2.22
C GLY A 125 -6.29 -14.76 -2.89
N ARG A 126 -5.34 -13.96 -3.39
CA ARG A 126 -4.02 -14.45 -3.82
C ARG A 126 -3.11 -14.55 -2.62
N CYS A 127 -2.64 -15.75 -2.31
CA CYS A 127 -1.81 -16.03 -1.15
C CYS A 127 -0.52 -16.74 -1.55
N GLY A 128 0.57 -16.43 -0.85
CA GLY A 128 1.84 -17.13 -1.02
C GLY A 128 2.86 -16.72 0.03
N THR A 129 4.01 -17.34 0.03
CA THR A 129 5.13 -17.01 0.93
C THR A 129 6.09 -15.99 0.31
N GLY A 130 5.96 -15.73 -1.00
CA GLY A 130 6.78 -14.78 -1.75
C GLY A 130 6.09 -13.44 -1.97
N ASP A 131 6.02 -13.05 -3.23
CA ASP A 131 5.55 -11.75 -3.72
C ASP A 131 4.23 -11.84 -4.50
N GLU A 132 3.51 -12.96 -4.42
CA GLU A 132 2.26 -13.22 -5.15
C GLU A 132 1.14 -12.21 -4.81
N TRP A 133 1.20 -11.61 -3.62
CA TRP A 133 0.32 -10.54 -3.14
C TRP A 133 0.60 -9.17 -3.80
N ARG A 134 1.73 -9.01 -4.51
CA ARG A 134 2.14 -7.74 -5.15
C ARG A 134 1.55 -7.53 -6.54
N GLU A 135 1.05 -8.59 -7.17
CA GLU A 135 0.41 -8.53 -8.49
C GLU A 135 -0.99 -7.94 -8.44
#